data_AF-A0AA39S8W9-F1
#
_entry.id   AF-A0AA39S8W9-F1
#
_cell.length_a   1.000
_cell.length_b   1.000
_cell.length_c   1.000
_cell.angle_alpha   90.00
_cell.angle_beta   90.00
_cell.angle_gamma   90.00
#
_symmetry.space_group_name_H-M   'P 1'
#
loop_
_entity.id
_entity.type
_entity.pdbx_description
1 polymer ?
#
loop_
_entity_poly.entity_id
_entity_poly.type
_entity_poly.pdbx_seq_one_letter_code
_entity_poly.pdbx_strand_id
1 'polypeptide(L)'
;MEEIFLPEFHPHNLKRQIYNNRYRCDGCGESGFGLRRFRCKQCNFNLHDECAHVKQTTTHDLYKNNIFNFFRNPPDHSIVCAIRGLSVYGFVYYCEKLKSNLYPCCHSLPSKFKFYHLEFTLRDKILSPTCLWCRNESYFPIEGLSYVSKFNFHVRCAKQMIHREYVKGVHLGNSFERAISSKQLGDTSWRPLEKTKEEENSDEFCNQQPCLRVYFGCS
;
A
#
# COMPACT_ATOMS: atom_id res chain seq x y z
N MET A 1 4.79 12.85 21.42
CA MET A 1 5.31 12.73 20.03
C MET A 1 4.49 13.67 19.18
N GLU A 2 5.14 14.69 18.62
CA GLU A 2 4.49 15.72 17.80
C GLU A 2 4.38 15.24 16.36
N GLU A 3 3.18 15.35 15.78
CA GLU A 3 3.00 15.20 14.33
C GLU A 3 3.57 16.45 13.66
N ILE A 4 4.44 16.25 12.66
CA ILE A 4 4.97 17.38 11.93
C ILE A 4 3.91 17.76 10.89
N PHE A 5 3.12 18.77 11.21
CA PHE A 5 2.16 19.30 10.26
C PHE A 5 2.91 19.99 9.11
N LEU A 6 2.38 19.87 7.90
CA LEU A 6 2.99 20.36 6.66
C LEU A 6 3.23 21.87 6.46
N PRO A 7 2.81 22.84 7.32
CA PRO A 7 3.09 24.25 7.08
C PRO A 7 4.57 24.57 6.87
N GLU A 8 5.48 23.75 7.42
CA GLU A 8 6.93 23.92 7.24
C GLU A 8 7.47 23.38 5.89
N PHE A 9 6.71 22.56 5.16
CA PHE A 9 7.17 21.86 3.95
C PHE A 9 6.54 22.36 2.66
N HIS A 10 5.43 23.09 2.75
CA HIS A 10 4.81 23.78 1.62
C HIS A 10 4.08 25.03 2.13
N PRO A 11 4.36 26.23 1.59
CA PRO A 11 3.88 27.49 2.16
C PRO A 11 2.36 27.72 1.97
N HIS A 12 1.70 26.92 1.15
CA HIS A 12 0.26 27.03 0.89
C HIS A 12 -0.54 25.97 1.64
N ASN A 13 -1.79 26.30 1.95
CA ASN A 13 -2.69 25.40 2.64
C ASN A 13 -3.00 24.14 1.81
N LEU A 14 -2.55 23.00 2.34
CA LEU A 14 -2.83 21.67 1.80
C LEU A 14 -4.21 21.20 2.29
N LYS A 15 -5.14 21.04 1.35
CA LYS A 15 -6.49 20.55 1.66
C LYS A 15 -6.64 19.10 1.26
N ARG A 16 -7.27 18.32 2.11
CA ARG A 16 -7.74 16.98 1.76
C ARG A 16 -8.77 17.09 0.64
N GLN A 17 -8.56 16.36 -0.45
CA GLN A 17 -9.45 16.37 -1.59
C GLN A 17 -9.75 14.96 -2.05
N ILE A 18 -10.97 14.79 -2.56
CA ILE A 18 -11.45 13.54 -3.11
C ILE A 18 -11.40 13.60 -4.62
N TYR A 19 -10.53 12.78 -5.22
CA TYR A 19 -10.47 12.60 -6.67
C TYR A 19 -10.40 11.13 -6.98
N ASN A 20 -11.13 10.71 -8.01
CA ASN A 20 -10.96 9.38 -8.57
C ASN A 20 -9.95 9.45 -9.73
N ASN A 21 -8.71 9.87 -9.43
CA ASN A 21 -7.63 9.83 -10.40
C ASN A 21 -6.27 9.51 -9.77
N ARG A 22 -5.33 9.10 -10.63
CA ARG A 22 -3.94 8.91 -10.22
C ARG A 22 -3.23 10.21 -9.97
N TYR A 23 -2.24 10.12 -9.09
CA TYR A 23 -1.30 11.20 -8.86
C TYR A 23 0.04 10.64 -8.40
N ARG A 24 1.08 11.44 -8.58
CA ARG A 24 2.38 11.21 -7.94
C ARG A 24 2.40 12.00 -6.64
N CYS A 25 2.82 11.38 -5.55
CA CYS A 25 3.04 12.07 -4.29
C CYS A 25 4.34 12.86 -4.39
N ASP A 26 4.31 14.17 -4.13
CA ASP A 26 5.49 15.03 -4.18
C ASP A 26 6.41 14.87 -2.95
N GLY A 27 5.94 14.16 -1.92
CA GLY A 27 6.72 13.86 -0.72
C GLY A 27 7.60 12.63 -0.90
N CYS A 28 7.00 11.44 -1.04
CA CYS A 28 7.74 10.19 -1.23
C CYS A 28 7.94 9.80 -2.69
N GLY A 29 7.38 10.57 -3.63
CA GLY A 29 7.53 10.32 -5.06
C GLY A 29 6.75 9.12 -5.60
N GLU A 30 6.17 8.28 -4.74
CA GLU A 30 5.38 7.11 -5.14
C GLU A 30 4.00 7.47 -5.71
N SER A 31 3.46 6.56 -6.52
CA SER A 31 2.10 6.70 -7.04
C SER A 31 1.07 6.60 -5.91
N GLY A 32 0.11 7.52 -5.90
CA GLY A 32 -1.09 7.46 -5.08
C GLY A 32 -2.28 6.94 -5.88
N PHE A 33 -3.16 6.24 -5.18
CA PHE A 33 -4.37 5.65 -5.73
C PHE A 33 -5.57 6.03 -4.87
N GLY A 34 -6.72 6.15 -5.53
CA GLY A 34 -8.00 6.28 -4.87
C GLY A 34 -8.38 7.70 -4.46
N LEU A 35 -9.43 7.74 -3.65
CA LEU A 35 -10.27 8.89 -3.39
C LEU A 35 -9.69 9.93 -2.43
N ARG A 36 -8.46 9.83 -1.92
CA ARG A 36 -7.97 10.78 -0.91
C ARG A 36 -6.51 11.15 -1.12
N ARG A 37 -6.26 12.45 -1.30
CA ARG A 37 -4.95 13.07 -1.31
C ARG A 37 -5.00 14.44 -0.65
N PHE A 38 -3.88 14.88 -0.10
CA PHE A 38 -3.70 16.29 0.23
C PHE A 38 -3.25 17.00 -1.03
N ARG A 39 -3.96 18.04 -1.45
CA ARG A 39 -3.62 18.81 -2.64
C ARG A 39 -3.62 20.30 -2.36
N CYS A 40 -2.53 20.95 -2.72
CA CYS A 40 -2.49 22.38 -2.95
C CYS A 40 -2.87 22.65 -4.40
N LYS A 41 -4.02 23.30 -4.64
CA LYS A 41 -4.46 23.62 -6.00
C LYS A 41 -3.56 24.66 -6.68
N GLN A 42 -2.94 25.56 -5.91
CA GLN A 42 -2.12 26.64 -6.42
C GLN A 42 -0.82 26.13 -7.04
N CYS A 43 -0.13 25.22 -6.36
CA CYS A 43 1.14 24.65 -6.83
C CYS A 43 0.98 23.30 -7.53
N ASN A 44 -0.25 22.79 -7.62
CA ASN A 44 -0.52 21.41 -8.02
C ASN A 44 0.27 20.37 -7.20
N PHE A 45 0.58 20.68 -5.94
CA PHE A 45 1.34 19.82 -5.03
C PHE A 45 0.41 18.79 -4.38
N ASN A 46 0.77 17.51 -4.43
CA ASN A 46 -0.03 16.38 -4.00
C ASN A 46 0.74 15.51 -3.01
N LEU A 47 0.11 15.12 -1.91
CA LEU A 47 0.67 14.17 -0.96
C LEU A 47 -0.31 13.03 -0.70
N HIS A 48 0.24 11.84 -0.43
CA HIS A 48 -0.50 10.81 0.31
C HIS A 48 -0.90 11.35 1.68
N ASP A 49 -1.96 10.80 2.25
CA ASP A 49 -2.37 11.12 3.61
C ASP A 49 -1.24 10.84 4.62
N GLU A 50 -0.49 9.75 4.42
CA GLU A 50 0.65 9.37 5.27
C GLU A 50 1.84 10.31 5.10
N CYS A 51 2.07 10.80 3.88
CA CYS A 51 3.11 11.78 3.61
C CYS A 51 2.73 13.18 4.12
N ALA A 52 1.44 13.42 4.32
CA ALA A 52 0.92 14.65 4.90
C ALA A 52 0.93 14.67 6.44
N HIS A 53 0.96 13.50 7.09
CA HIS A 53 0.96 13.36 8.55
C HIS A 53 2.16 12.51 9.01
N VAL A 54 3.36 12.96 8.63
CA VAL A 54 4.57 12.31 9.08
C VAL A 54 4.84 12.65 10.55
N LYS A 55 5.22 11.62 11.30
CA LYS A 55 5.79 11.75 12.65
C LYS A 55 7.30 11.79 12.55
N GLN A 56 7.96 12.56 13.42
CA GLN A 56 9.43 12.59 13.47
C GLN A 56 10.02 11.20 13.73
N THR A 57 9.34 10.41 14.57
CA THR A 57 9.71 9.04 14.89
C THR A 57 8.49 8.12 14.86
N THR A 58 8.70 6.86 14.52
CA THR A 58 7.65 5.85 14.48
C THR A 58 8.22 4.44 14.71
N THR A 59 7.34 3.47 14.96
CA THR A 59 7.66 2.04 15.01
C THR A 59 6.76 1.29 14.02
N HIS A 60 7.16 0.08 13.63
CA HIS A 60 6.38 -0.74 12.71
C HIS A 60 6.15 -2.12 13.32
N ASP A 61 4.93 -2.66 13.19
CA ASP A 61 4.50 -3.90 13.87
C ASP A 61 5.37 -5.12 13.57
N LEU A 62 5.94 -5.19 12.36
CA LEU A 62 6.84 -6.27 11.96
C LEU A 62 8.28 -6.08 12.46
N TYR A 63 8.66 -4.85 12.75
CA TYR A 63 10.00 -4.48 13.22
C TYR A 63 9.91 -4.01 14.68
N LYS A 64 9.26 -4.82 15.52
CA LYS A 64 9.01 -4.48 16.94
C LYS A 64 10.29 -3.98 17.62
N ASN A 65 10.14 -2.96 18.44
CA ASN A 65 11.22 -2.35 19.22
C ASN A 65 12.32 -1.66 18.39
N ASN A 66 12.11 -1.43 17.09
CA ASN A 66 12.99 -0.60 16.27
C ASN A 66 12.33 0.75 15.99
N ILE A 67 13.07 1.82 16.23
CA ILE A 67 12.64 3.18 15.96
C ILE A 67 13.06 3.55 14.54
N PHE A 68 12.11 4.09 13.78
CA PHE A 68 12.35 4.69 12.49
C PHE A 68 12.23 6.21 12.61
N ASN A 69 13.25 6.92 12.17
CA ASN A 69 13.27 8.38 12.13
C ASN A 69 12.86 8.86 10.74
N PHE A 70 12.09 9.94 10.66
CA PHE A 70 11.66 10.53 9.40
C PHE A 70 12.80 11.35 8.78
N PHE A 71 12.98 11.19 7.47
CA PHE A 71 13.86 12.00 6.65
C PHE A 71 13.16 12.43 5.36
N ARG A 72 13.50 13.63 4.88
CA ARG A 72 12.99 14.14 3.60
C ARG A 72 13.57 13.40 2.40
N ASN A 73 14.77 12.83 2.57
CA ASN A 73 15.46 11.98 1.62
C ASN A 73 16.24 10.92 2.40
N PRO A 74 16.51 9.74 1.82
CA PRO A 74 17.32 8.72 2.48
C PRO A 74 18.69 9.26 2.92
N PRO A 75 19.13 9.00 4.16
CA PRO A 75 20.36 9.55 4.72
C PRO A 75 21.67 8.89 4.25
N ASP A 76 21.61 8.00 3.23
CA ASP A 76 22.68 7.16 2.65
C ASP A 76 22.76 5.70 3.20
N HIS A 77 23.43 4.79 2.47
CA HIS A 77 23.72 3.36 2.73
C HIS A 77 22.64 2.29 2.47
N SER A 78 21.36 2.59 2.67
CA SER A 78 20.28 1.70 2.25
C SER A 78 19.29 2.55 1.50
N ILE A 79 19.09 2.23 0.23
CA ILE A 79 18.09 2.91 -0.58
C ILE A 79 16.91 2.00 -0.85
N VAL A 80 16.75 0.86 -0.17
CA VAL A 80 15.67 -0.08 -0.46
C VAL A 80 14.60 -0.03 0.63
N CYS A 81 13.33 -0.02 0.21
CA CYS A 81 12.20 -0.13 1.10
C CYS A 81 12.05 -1.59 1.57
N ALA A 82 12.17 -1.83 2.88
CA ALA A 82 12.08 -3.17 3.44
C ALA A 82 10.70 -3.84 3.24
N ILE A 83 9.65 -3.06 2.94
CA ILE A 83 8.32 -3.63 2.63
C ILE A 83 8.20 -4.07 1.18
N ARG A 84 8.81 -3.33 0.25
CA ARG A 84 8.59 -3.51 -1.20
C ARG A 84 9.79 -4.08 -1.97
N GLY A 85 10.98 -4.05 -1.38
CA GLY A 85 12.22 -4.41 -2.08
C GLY A 85 12.49 -3.50 -3.29
N LEU A 86 12.13 -2.22 -3.19
CA LEU A 86 12.35 -1.22 -4.26
C LEU A 86 13.10 -0.01 -3.72
N SER A 87 13.80 0.67 -4.63
CA SER A 87 14.52 1.89 -4.29
C SER A 87 13.59 2.96 -3.69
N VAL A 88 14.08 3.69 -2.69
CA VAL A 88 13.41 4.78 -1.99
C VAL A 88 13.93 6.14 -2.44
N TYR A 89 13.03 7.11 -2.57
CA TYR A 89 13.32 8.50 -2.89
C TYR A 89 12.36 9.42 -2.13
N GLY A 90 12.77 10.65 -1.84
CA GLY A 90 11.95 11.57 -1.06
C GLY A 90 11.68 11.07 0.37
N PHE A 91 10.47 11.32 0.85
CA PHE A 91 10.05 11.08 2.24
C PHE A 91 10.17 9.60 2.63
N VAL A 92 10.98 9.33 3.65
CA VAL A 92 11.24 8.00 4.17
C VAL A 92 11.33 7.98 5.69
N TYR A 93 11.08 6.79 6.23
CA TYR A 93 11.38 6.38 7.59
C TYR A 93 12.60 5.47 7.56
N TYR A 94 13.67 5.87 8.22
CA TYR A 94 14.92 5.09 8.27
C TYR A 94 15.21 4.61 9.70
N CYS A 95 15.57 3.33 9.81
CA CYS A 95 16.00 2.73 11.07
C CYS A 95 17.50 2.43 11.00
N GLU A 96 18.28 3.06 11.88
CA GLU A 96 19.72 2.90 11.96
C GLU A 96 20.13 1.48 12.38
N LYS A 97 19.38 0.86 13.30
CA LYS A 97 19.67 -0.50 13.78
C LYS A 97 19.45 -1.57 12.71
N LEU A 98 18.44 -1.40 11.87
CA LEU A 98 18.11 -2.34 10.79
C LEU A 98 18.72 -1.97 9.44
N LYS A 99 19.37 -0.80 9.34
CA LYS A 99 19.88 -0.24 8.08
C LYS A 99 18.86 -0.32 6.95
N SER A 100 17.61 0.02 7.26
CA SER A 100 16.45 -0.24 6.39
C SER A 100 15.51 0.96 6.31
N ASN A 101 14.89 1.15 5.14
CA ASN A 101 13.96 2.24 4.88
C ASN A 101 12.53 1.74 4.73
N LEU A 102 11.58 2.62 5.06
CA LEU A 102 10.15 2.45 4.80
C LEU A 102 9.63 3.75 4.20
N TYR A 103 8.89 3.66 3.10
CA TYR A 103 8.05 4.80 2.72
C TYR A 103 6.95 5.01 3.79
N PRO A 104 6.50 6.25 4.08
CA PRO A 104 5.35 6.49 4.95
C PRO A 104 4.11 5.68 4.53
N CYS A 105 3.84 5.58 3.23
CA CYS A 105 2.75 4.78 2.67
C CYS A 105 2.97 3.26 2.74
N CYS A 106 4.20 2.80 3.01
CA CYS A 106 4.51 1.39 3.25
C CYS A 106 4.50 1.06 4.73
N HIS A 107 4.90 2.00 5.58
CA HIS A 107 4.78 1.92 7.04
C HIS A 107 3.31 1.80 7.49
N SER A 108 2.40 2.52 6.81
CA SER A 108 0.97 2.49 7.15
C SER A 108 0.18 1.33 6.54
N LEU A 109 0.85 0.43 5.81
CA LEU A 109 0.18 -0.75 5.27
C LEU A 109 -0.34 -1.63 6.41
N PRO A 110 -1.57 -2.15 6.29
CA PRO A 110 -2.14 -2.99 7.32
C PRO A 110 -1.40 -4.33 7.36
N SER A 111 -1.16 -4.81 8.58
CA SER A 111 -0.62 -6.15 8.82
C SER A 111 -1.57 -7.25 8.38
N LYS A 112 -2.88 -6.97 8.35
CA LYS A 112 -3.92 -7.85 7.82
C LYS A 112 -5.01 -7.07 7.11
N PHE A 113 -5.56 -7.63 6.04
CA PHE A 113 -6.79 -7.13 5.45
C PHE A 113 -7.63 -8.27 4.92
N LYS A 114 -8.93 -8.00 4.76
CA LYS A 114 -9.87 -8.91 4.11
C LYS A 114 -10.18 -8.44 2.71
N PHE A 115 -10.22 -9.38 1.79
CA PHE A 115 -10.63 -9.18 0.42
C PHE A 115 -11.53 -10.34 0.05
N TYR A 116 -12.82 -10.04 -0.16
CA TYR A 116 -13.89 -11.05 -0.23
C TYR A 116 -13.84 -11.96 1.01
N HIS A 117 -13.84 -13.28 0.81
CA HIS A 117 -13.77 -14.28 1.86
C HIS A 117 -12.33 -14.58 2.31
N LEU A 118 -11.32 -13.97 1.71
CA LEU A 118 -9.91 -14.22 2.02
C LEU A 118 -9.36 -13.17 2.98
N GLU A 119 -8.69 -13.63 4.03
CA GLU A 119 -7.84 -12.80 4.87
C GLU A 119 -6.38 -12.94 4.43
N PHE A 120 -5.74 -11.82 4.13
CA PHE A 120 -4.32 -11.72 3.80
C PHE A 120 -3.56 -11.15 4.98
N THR A 121 -2.43 -11.76 5.33
CA THR A 121 -1.51 -11.30 6.36
C THR A 121 -0.16 -10.93 5.76
N LEU A 122 0.40 -9.79 6.16
CA LEU A 122 1.73 -9.32 5.76
C LEU A 122 2.83 -10.15 6.44
N ARG A 123 3.79 -10.69 5.68
CA ARG A 123 4.84 -11.62 6.14
C ARG A 123 6.18 -11.36 5.44
N ASP A 124 7.29 -11.66 6.12
CA ASP A 124 8.67 -11.40 5.67
C ASP A 124 9.27 -12.48 4.77
N LYS A 125 8.85 -13.75 4.91
CA LYS A 125 9.08 -14.79 3.90
C LYS A 125 8.19 -16.00 4.14
N ILE A 126 8.10 -16.86 3.14
CA ILE A 126 6.84 -17.42 2.62
C ILE A 126 6.75 -18.95 2.83
N LEU A 127 5.57 -19.47 3.22
CA LEU A 127 5.23 -20.91 3.19
C LEU A 127 4.76 -21.42 1.80
N SER A 128 4.50 -20.53 0.82
CA SER A 128 4.10 -20.85 -0.57
C SER A 128 4.93 -20.08 -1.63
N PRO A 129 5.91 -20.69 -2.30
CA PRO A 129 7.05 -19.99 -2.93
C PRO A 129 6.72 -19.10 -4.14
N THR A 130 5.54 -19.18 -4.73
CA THR A 130 5.19 -18.50 -5.99
C THR A 130 4.21 -17.35 -5.79
N CYS A 131 4.65 -16.12 -6.06
CA CYS A 131 3.75 -14.98 -6.16
C CYS A 131 2.86 -15.12 -7.40
N LEU A 132 1.53 -15.02 -7.26
CA LEU A 132 0.58 -15.22 -8.36
C LEU A 132 0.69 -14.19 -9.48
N TRP A 133 1.16 -12.98 -9.16
CA TRP A 133 1.27 -11.90 -10.13
C TRP A 133 2.49 -12.05 -11.03
N CYS A 134 3.66 -12.28 -10.44
CA CYS A 134 4.92 -12.37 -11.19
C CYS A 134 5.36 -13.80 -11.48
N ARG A 135 4.67 -14.82 -10.94
CA ARG A 135 4.91 -16.27 -11.14
C ARG A 135 6.38 -16.70 -11.01
N ASN A 136 7.15 -15.98 -10.19
CA ASN A 136 8.60 -16.12 -10.09
C ASN A 136 9.35 -16.04 -11.44
N GLU A 137 8.83 -15.31 -12.42
CA GLU A 137 9.53 -14.98 -13.69
C GLU A 137 10.80 -14.14 -13.46
N SER A 138 11.03 -13.67 -12.24
CA SER A 138 12.26 -13.00 -11.84
C SER A 138 13.36 -14.03 -11.59
N TYR A 139 14.47 -13.92 -12.31
CA TYR A 139 15.69 -14.70 -12.08
C TYR A 139 16.25 -14.54 -10.66
N PHE A 140 15.96 -13.42 -9.99
CA PHE A 140 16.39 -13.13 -8.63
C PHE A 140 15.21 -13.12 -7.64
N PRO A 141 15.43 -13.56 -6.39
CA PRO A 141 14.46 -13.41 -5.32
C PRO A 141 13.99 -11.97 -5.20
N ILE A 142 12.68 -11.79 -5.14
CA ILE A 142 12.10 -10.47 -4.91
C ILE A 142 12.28 -10.14 -3.44
N GLU A 143 12.99 -9.04 -3.15
CA GLU A 143 13.13 -8.52 -1.80
C GLU A 143 11.82 -7.91 -1.29
N GLY A 144 11.72 -7.80 0.04
CA GLY A 144 10.57 -7.23 0.73
C GLY A 144 9.49 -8.25 1.11
N LEU A 145 8.38 -7.74 1.61
CA LEU A 145 7.34 -8.53 2.23
C LEU A 145 6.28 -9.00 1.24
N SER A 146 5.49 -9.96 1.68
CA SER A 146 4.35 -10.52 0.94
C SER A 146 3.07 -10.52 1.76
N TYR A 147 1.95 -10.31 1.09
CA TYR A 147 0.63 -10.64 1.61
C TYR A 147 0.33 -12.13 1.34
N VAL A 148 0.01 -12.86 2.40
CA VAL A 148 -0.15 -14.32 2.38
C VAL A 148 -1.52 -14.73 2.93
N SER A 149 -2.17 -15.61 2.19
CA SER A 149 -3.41 -16.32 2.51
C SER A 149 -3.25 -17.78 2.01
N LYS A 150 -4.27 -18.35 1.36
CA LYS A 150 -4.10 -19.49 0.42
C LYS A 150 -3.28 -19.13 -0.84
N PHE A 151 -3.06 -17.84 -1.04
CA PHE A 151 -2.30 -17.25 -2.15
C PHE A 151 -1.16 -16.37 -1.64
N ASN A 152 -0.19 -16.08 -2.52
CA ASN A 152 0.92 -15.19 -2.24
C ASN A 152 0.99 -14.01 -3.23
N PHE A 153 1.17 -12.81 -2.68
CA PHE A 153 1.51 -11.62 -3.46
C PHE A 153 2.62 -10.82 -2.77
N HIS A 154 3.73 -10.58 -3.45
CA HIS A 154 4.68 -9.55 -3.01
C HIS A 154 3.95 -8.21 -2.88
N VAL A 155 4.23 -7.42 -1.85
CA VAL A 155 3.58 -6.09 -1.67
C VAL A 155 3.78 -5.21 -2.91
N ARG A 156 4.97 -5.27 -3.52
CA ARG A 156 5.25 -4.53 -4.77
C ARG A 156 4.34 -4.98 -5.92
N CYS A 157 4.08 -6.27 -6.05
CA CYS A 157 3.25 -6.85 -7.10
C CYS A 157 1.78 -6.54 -6.86
N ALA A 158 1.30 -6.61 -5.61
CA ALA A 158 -0.06 -6.21 -5.26
C ALA A 158 -0.32 -4.74 -5.61
N LYS A 159 0.63 -3.83 -5.32
CA LYS A 159 0.52 -2.41 -5.71
C LYS A 159 0.49 -2.22 -7.24
N GLN A 160 1.32 -2.95 -7.99
CA GLN A 160 1.34 -2.88 -9.45
C GLN A 160 0.04 -3.43 -10.08
N MET A 161 -0.50 -4.51 -9.53
CA MET A 161 -1.78 -5.07 -9.95
C MET A 161 -2.90 -4.04 -9.81
N ILE A 162 -3.03 -3.42 -8.63
CA ILE A 162 -4.03 -2.37 -8.40
C ILE A 162 -3.84 -1.21 -9.37
N HIS A 163 -2.59 -0.77 -9.57
CA HIS A 163 -2.29 0.26 -10.56
C HIS A 163 -2.81 -0.14 -11.95
N ARG A 164 -2.55 -1.36 -12.41
CA ARG A 164 -2.99 -1.84 -13.74
C ARG A 164 -4.52 -1.87 -13.86
N GLU A 165 -5.21 -2.45 -12.88
CA GLU A 165 -6.68 -2.59 -12.93
C GLU A 165 -7.38 -1.23 -12.84
N TYR A 166 -6.84 -0.31 -12.04
CA TYR A 166 -7.30 1.08 -12.01
C TYR A 166 -7.17 1.77 -13.38
N VAL A 167 -6.21 1.40 -14.24
CA VAL A 167 -6.09 2.01 -15.60
C VAL A 167 -7.31 1.65 -16.41
N LYS A 168 -7.75 0.42 -16.26
CA LYS A 168 -8.82 -0.19 -17.04
C LYS A 168 -10.21 0.25 -16.54
N GLY A 169 -10.29 1.15 -15.56
CA GLY A 169 -11.54 1.55 -14.91
C GLY A 169 -12.15 0.45 -14.03
N VAL A 170 -11.38 -0.58 -13.68
CA VAL A 170 -11.85 -1.67 -12.81
C VAL A 170 -11.54 -1.30 -11.35
N HIS A 171 -12.60 -1.23 -10.55
CA HIS A 171 -12.50 -1.01 -9.10
C HIS A 171 -12.46 -2.35 -8.38
N LEU A 172 -11.39 -2.60 -7.61
CA LEU A 172 -11.16 -3.87 -6.89
C LEU A 172 -11.91 -3.93 -5.55
N GLY A 173 -12.91 -3.07 -5.35
CA GLY A 173 -13.68 -2.99 -4.12
C GLY A 173 -12.95 -2.31 -2.97
N ASN A 174 -13.73 -1.65 -2.12
CA ASN A 174 -13.21 -0.72 -1.11
C ASN A 174 -12.22 -1.37 -0.14
N SER A 175 -12.40 -2.61 0.31
CA SER A 175 -11.54 -3.20 1.35
C SER A 175 -10.09 -3.43 0.91
N PHE A 176 -9.86 -3.81 -0.35
CA PHE A 176 -8.50 -4.03 -0.89
C PHE A 176 -7.84 -2.71 -1.28
N GLU A 177 -8.59 -1.84 -1.96
CA GLU A 177 -8.14 -0.49 -2.30
C GLU A 177 -7.81 0.32 -1.04
N ARG A 178 -8.61 0.22 0.03
CA ARG A 178 -8.36 0.86 1.35
C ARG A 178 -7.25 0.19 2.15
N ALA A 179 -6.98 -1.09 1.92
CA ALA A 179 -5.88 -1.78 2.59
C ALA A 179 -4.54 -1.35 2.01
N ILE A 180 -4.49 -1.11 0.70
CA ILE A 180 -3.22 -0.87 0.00
C ILE A 180 -3.03 0.61 -0.37
N SER A 181 -4.11 1.40 -0.30
CA SER A 181 -4.14 2.86 -0.39
C SER A 181 -4.71 3.42 0.90
N SER A 182 -3.96 4.34 1.51
CA SER A 182 -4.25 5.10 2.73
C SER A 182 -5.42 4.71 3.65
N LYS A 183 -5.10 4.43 4.92
CA LYS A 183 -6.06 4.12 5.98
C LYS A 183 -7.12 5.24 6.11
N GLN A 184 -8.40 4.87 6.09
CA GLN A 184 -9.47 5.73 6.61
C GLN A 184 -9.63 5.54 8.13
N LEU A 185 -9.66 6.65 8.87
CA LEU A 185 -10.39 6.76 10.12
C LEU A 185 -11.89 6.91 9.79
N GLY A 186 -12.71 6.06 10.43
CA GLY A 186 -14.18 6.10 10.58
C GLY A 186 -15.02 6.76 9.48
N ASP A 187 -15.70 5.95 8.67
CA ASP A 187 -16.94 6.39 8.01
C ASP A 187 -17.92 5.19 7.97
N THR A 188 -19.08 5.38 8.60
CA THR A 188 -20.14 4.40 8.89
C THR A 188 -21.22 4.36 7.79
N SER A 189 -20.96 4.89 6.61
CA SER A 189 -21.97 4.99 5.55
C SER A 189 -21.74 4.01 4.38
N TRP A 190 -21.77 2.70 4.65
CA TRP A 190 -22.03 1.73 3.56
C TRP A 190 -22.71 0.45 4.06
N ARG A 191 -23.83 0.09 3.43
CA ARG A 191 -24.58 -1.14 3.74
C ARG A 191 -23.90 -2.33 3.04
N PRO A 192 -23.57 -3.43 3.75
CA PRO A 192 -23.05 -4.63 3.12
C PRO A 192 -24.04 -5.15 2.08
N LEU A 193 -23.54 -5.60 0.91
CA LEU A 193 -24.32 -6.51 0.07
C LEU A 193 -24.60 -7.77 0.90
N GLU A 194 -25.88 -8.10 1.02
CA GLU A 194 -26.35 -9.21 1.85
C GLU A 194 -25.76 -10.54 1.39
N LYS A 195 -25.37 -11.35 2.37
CA LYS A 195 -24.81 -12.69 2.18
C LYS A 195 -25.84 -13.59 1.52
N THR A 196 -25.55 -14.11 0.34
CA THR A 196 -26.17 -15.37 -0.12
C THR A 196 -25.26 -16.52 0.34
N LYS A 197 -25.88 -17.47 1.05
CA LYS A 197 -25.25 -18.71 1.48
C LYS A 197 -25.04 -19.58 0.26
N GLU A 198 -23.83 -19.70 -0.27
CA GLU A 198 -23.35 -20.79 -1.15
C GLU A 198 -22.04 -20.34 -1.81
N GLU A 199 -20.87 -20.42 -1.15
CA GLU A 199 -19.60 -20.19 -1.89
C GLU A 199 -18.45 -20.98 -1.27
N GLU A 200 -18.44 -22.30 -1.51
CA GLU A 200 -17.29 -23.19 -1.25
C GLU A 200 -16.55 -23.60 -2.55
N ASN A 201 -16.63 -22.80 -3.63
CA ASN A 201 -15.93 -23.15 -4.87
C ASN A 201 -15.04 -22.01 -5.41
N SER A 202 -13.80 -22.35 -5.79
CA SER A 202 -12.80 -21.41 -6.33
C SER A 202 -13.23 -20.75 -7.64
N ASP A 203 -14.07 -21.45 -8.42
CA ASP A 203 -14.50 -20.98 -9.74
C ASP A 203 -15.55 -19.86 -9.66
N GLU A 204 -16.36 -19.84 -8.60
CA GLU A 204 -17.40 -18.83 -8.39
C GLU A 204 -16.83 -17.47 -7.96
N PHE A 205 -15.79 -17.51 -7.11
CA PHE A 205 -14.97 -16.35 -6.73
C PHE A 205 -14.37 -15.63 -7.94
N CYS A 206 -13.95 -16.41 -8.94
CA CYS A 206 -13.40 -15.89 -10.18
C CYS A 206 -14.45 -15.40 -11.19
N ASN A 207 -15.62 -16.03 -11.22
CA ASN A 207 -16.76 -15.60 -12.04
C ASN A 207 -17.28 -14.22 -11.63
N GLN A 208 -17.23 -13.89 -10.33
CA GLN A 208 -17.62 -12.58 -9.81
C GLN A 208 -16.53 -11.49 -9.96
N GLN A 209 -15.29 -11.87 -10.33
CA GLN A 209 -14.16 -10.96 -10.43
C GLN A 209 -13.31 -11.18 -11.70
N PRO A 210 -13.74 -10.63 -12.85
CA PRO A 210 -13.06 -10.83 -14.13
C PRO A 210 -11.57 -10.41 -14.11
N CYS A 211 -11.22 -9.41 -13.30
CA CYS A 211 -9.85 -8.89 -13.17
C CYS A 211 -8.89 -9.85 -12.47
N LEU A 212 -9.40 -10.79 -11.69
CA LEU A 212 -8.63 -11.75 -10.91
C LEU A 212 -8.71 -13.18 -11.45
N ARG A 213 -9.69 -13.44 -12.31
CA ARG A 213 -9.86 -14.68 -13.07
C ARG A 213 -8.59 -15.13 -13.79
N VAL A 214 -7.86 -14.18 -14.40
CA VAL A 214 -6.57 -14.41 -15.08
C VAL A 214 -5.44 -14.83 -14.11
N TYR A 215 -5.50 -14.43 -12.84
CA TYR A 215 -4.43 -14.66 -11.86
C TYR A 215 -4.71 -15.83 -10.93
N PHE A 216 -5.98 -16.18 -10.71
CA PHE A 216 -6.38 -17.33 -9.89
C PHE A 216 -6.66 -18.60 -10.70
N GLY A 217 -6.51 -18.55 -12.03
CA GLY A 217 -6.54 -19.75 -12.89
C GLY A 217 -7.92 -20.38 -13.03
N CYS A 218 -8.98 -19.60 -12.82
CA CYS A 218 -10.34 -20.10 -12.96
C CYS A 218 -10.79 -20.03 -14.42
N SER A 219 -11.44 -21.10 -14.87
CA SER A 219 -11.98 -21.26 -16.22
C SER A 219 -13.15 -20.31 -16.48
#